data_AF-A0A933FSX5-F1
#
_entry.id   AF-A0A933FSX5-F1
#
_cell.length_a   1.000
_cell.length_b   1.000
_cell.length_c   1.000
_cell.angle_alpha   90.00
_cell.angle_beta   90.00
_cell.angle_gamma   90.00
#
_symmetry.space_group_name_H-M   'P 1'
#
loop_
_entity.id
_entity.type
_entity.pdbx_description
1 polymer ?
#
loop_
_entity_poly.entity_id
_entity_poly.type
_entity_poly.pdbx_seq_one_letter_code
_entity_poly.pdbx_strand_id
1 'polypeptide(L)'
;MRALMVLLVLVVMGSESALAAQIYGSLVQNGKPVPGIEVYVVDCAGCQAKTDAYGSYRIYIPTSGKFTLKVRYGSGELSHLIYSYNNPVRYDFELVNQAGQYVLRRR
;
A
#
# COMPACT_ATOMS: atom_id res chain seq x y z
N MET A 1 -3.46 -37.93 30.16
CA MET A 1 -3.46 -38.13 28.69
C MET A 1 -4.46 -37.22 27.97
N ARG A 2 -5.73 -37.10 28.41
CA ARG A 2 -6.74 -36.20 27.81
C ARG A 2 -6.33 -34.71 27.79
N ALA A 3 -5.78 -34.17 28.88
CA ALA A 3 -5.33 -32.77 28.94
C ALA A 3 -4.13 -32.48 28.01
N LEU A 4 -3.23 -33.46 27.81
CA LEU A 4 -2.09 -33.33 26.90
C LEU A 4 -2.56 -33.33 25.43
N MET A 5 -3.58 -34.11 25.10
CA MET A 5 -4.23 -34.09 23.78
C MET A 5 -4.96 -32.78 23.51
N VAL A 6 -5.65 -32.21 24.49
CA VAL A 6 -6.33 -30.91 24.34
C VAL A 6 -5.31 -29.78 24.08
N LEU A 7 -4.17 -29.80 24.80
CA LEU A 7 -3.11 -28.81 24.60
C LEU A 7 -2.46 -28.92 23.21
N LEU A 8 -2.29 -30.13 22.67
CA LEU A 8 -1.74 -30.35 21.34
C LEU A 8 -2.68 -29.86 20.22
N VAL A 9 -3.99 -29.99 20.40
CA VAL A 9 -4.99 -29.52 19.42
C VAL A 9 -5.05 -27.99 19.35
N LEU A 10 -4.85 -27.28 20.47
CA LEU A 10 -4.83 -25.82 20.51
C LEU A 10 -3.61 -25.19 19.80
N VAL A 11 -2.47 -25.88 19.73
CA VAL A 11 -1.25 -25.38 19.07
C VAL A 11 -1.35 -25.43 17.55
N VAL A 12 -2.12 -26.36 16.98
CA VAL A 12 -2.24 -26.54 15.52
C VAL A 12 -3.23 -25.54 14.89
N MET A 13 -4.16 -24.99 15.66
CA MET A 13 -5.19 -24.07 15.15
C MET A 13 -4.74 -22.60 14.98
N GLY A 14 -3.52 -22.24 15.38
CA GLY A 14 -3.05 -20.85 15.41
C GLY A 14 -2.36 -20.31 14.15
N SER A 15 -2.29 -21.08 13.06
CA SER A 15 -1.55 -20.67 11.85
C SER A 15 -2.45 -19.99 10.83
N GLU A 16 -3.12 -18.91 11.21
CA GLU A 16 -3.72 -18.01 10.21
C GLU A 16 -2.56 -17.29 9.50
N SER A 17 -2.15 -17.82 8.35
CA SER A 17 -1.21 -17.13 7.48
C SER A 17 -1.82 -15.80 7.05
N ALA A 18 -1.40 -14.72 7.70
CA ALA A 18 -1.73 -13.36 7.33
C ALA A 18 -1.13 -13.04 5.95
N LEU A 19 -1.83 -13.44 4.90
CA LEU A 19 -1.51 -13.12 3.51
C LEU A 19 -1.93 -11.67 3.24
N ALA A 20 -1.22 -10.72 3.84
CA ALA A 20 -1.35 -9.32 3.47
C ALA A 20 -0.62 -9.10 2.14
N ALA A 21 -1.38 -8.78 1.10
CA ALA A 21 -0.83 -8.34 -0.16
C ALA A 21 -0.05 -7.04 0.04
N GLN A 22 1.13 -6.94 -0.55
CA GLN A 22 2.00 -5.78 -0.36
C GLN A 22 2.03 -4.91 -1.62
N ILE A 23 1.69 -3.63 -1.46
CA ILE A 23 1.89 -2.61 -2.47
C ILE A 23 3.05 -1.73 -2.04
N TYR A 24 4.02 -1.50 -2.92
CA TYR A 24 5.16 -0.64 -2.61
C TYR A 24 5.61 0.13 -3.85
N GLY A 25 6.40 1.17 -3.64
CA GLY A 25 7.02 1.91 -4.73
C GLY A 25 7.56 3.25 -4.26
N SER A 26 7.78 4.14 -5.22
CA SER A 26 8.32 5.47 -5.00
C SER A 26 7.40 6.55 -5.55
N LEU A 27 7.40 7.70 -4.88
CA LEU A 27 6.78 8.93 -5.36
C LEU A 27 7.87 9.95 -5.65
N VAL A 28 7.94 10.38 -6.92
CA VAL A 28 8.91 11.37 -7.37
C VAL A 28 8.21 12.57 -8.03
N GLN A 29 8.91 13.68 -8.09
CA GLN A 29 8.51 14.86 -8.87
C GLN A 29 9.75 15.39 -9.58
N ASN A 30 9.71 15.47 -10.92
CA ASN A 30 10.85 15.90 -11.74
C ASN A 30 12.12 15.09 -11.44
N GLY A 31 11.96 13.77 -11.26
CA GLY A 31 13.06 12.85 -10.92
C GLY A 31 13.57 12.93 -9.47
N LYS A 32 13.03 13.80 -8.62
CA LYS A 32 13.43 13.92 -7.20
C LYS A 32 12.42 13.23 -6.27
N PRO A 33 12.87 12.56 -5.19
CA PRO A 33 11.98 11.94 -4.22
C PRO A 33 11.11 12.98 -3.51
N VAL A 34 9.86 12.63 -3.22
CA VAL A 34 8.91 13.50 -2.50
C VAL A 34 8.57 12.86 -1.15
N PRO A 35 9.21 13.29 -0.04
CA PRO A 35 9.01 12.71 1.28
C PRO A 35 7.76 13.25 1.99
N GLY A 36 7.26 12.52 2.99
CA GLY A 36 6.20 12.96 3.90
C GLY A 36 4.78 12.96 3.31
N ILE A 37 4.61 12.45 2.10
CA ILE A 37 3.33 12.43 1.39
C ILE A 37 2.51 11.22 1.83
N GLU A 38 1.25 11.46 2.19
CA GLU A 38 0.30 10.41 2.54
C GLU A 38 -0.17 9.68 1.28
N VAL A 39 0.01 8.37 1.27
CA VAL A 39 -0.45 7.44 0.25
C VAL A 39 -1.38 6.45 0.91
N TYR A 40 -2.59 6.28 0.40
CA TYR A 40 -3.59 5.42 1.01
C TYR A 40 -4.47 4.73 -0.01
N VAL A 41 -5.12 3.65 0.41
CA VAL A 41 -6.02 2.87 -0.42
C VAL A 41 -7.45 3.10 0.03
N VAL A 42 -8.33 3.45 -0.91
CA VAL A 42 -9.76 3.67 -0.65
C VAL A 42 -10.42 2.34 -0.27
N ASP A 43 -11.42 2.41 0.62
CA ASP A 43 -12.17 1.24 1.14
C ASP A 43 -11.29 0.18 1.83
N CYS A 44 -10.14 0.61 2.37
CA CYS A 44 -9.17 -0.26 3.02
C CYS A 44 -8.70 0.39 4.34
N ALA A 45 -9.33 -0.01 5.45
CA ALA A 45 -9.05 0.57 6.76
C ALA A 45 -7.58 0.29 7.18
N GLY A 46 -6.85 1.33 7.55
CA GLY A 46 -5.44 1.23 7.95
C GLY A 46 -4.45 1.03 6.79
N CYS A 47 -4.91 0.96 5.55
CA CYS A 47 -4.08 0.76 4.37
C CYS A 47 -3.49 2.09 3.89
N GLN A 48 -2.58 2.65 4.67
CA GLN A 48 -1.95 3.94 4.44
C GLN A 48 -0.48 3.93 4.82
N ALA A 49 0.29 4.80 4.18
CA ALA A 49 1.70 5.03 4.45
C ALA A 49 2.06 6.50 4.20
N LYS A 50 3.19 6.93 4.74
CA LYS A 50 3.84 8.18 4.32
C LYS A 50 5.10 7.84 3.54
N THR A 51 5.38 8.60 2.50
CA THR A 51 6.64 8.46 1.76
C THR A 51 7.83 8.81 2.66
N ASP A 52 8.88 8.02 2.61
CA ASP A 52 10.10 8.23 3.38
C ASP A 52 11.03 9.29 2.74
N ALA A 53 12.23 9.49 3.31
CA ALA A 53 13.22 10.44 2.80
C ALA A 53 13.66 10.18 1.34
N TYR A 54 13.49 8.95 0.84
CA TYR A 54 13.77 8.53 -0.52
C TYR A 54 12.50 8.49 -1.40
N GLY A 55 11.38 9.03 -0.91
CA GLY A 55 10.09 9.02 -1.60
C GLY A 55 9.44 7.64 -1.62
N SER A 56 9.98 6.66 -0.91
CA SER A 56 9.48 5.28 -0.94
C SER A 56 8.29 5.11 -0.01
N TYR A 57 7.33 4.26 -0.41
CA TYR A 57 6.18 3.90 0.41
C TYR A 57 5.91 2.40 0.34
N ARG A 58 5.21 1.89 1.36
CA ARG A 58 4.78 0.50 1.45
C ARG A 58 3.46 0.41 2.20
N ILE A 59 2.48 -0.24 1.60
CA ILE A 59 1.13 -0.44 2.13
C ILE A 59 0.81 -1.93 2.10
N TYR A 60 0.27 -2.44 3.20
CA TYR A 60 -0.25 -3.80 3.28
C TYR A 60 -1.77 -3.75 3.10
N ILE A 61 -2.27 -4.53 2.15
CA ILE A 61 -3.68 -4.67 1.82
C ILE A 61 -4.09 -6.09 2.23
N PRO A 62 -5.15 -6.26 3.04
CA PRO A 62 -5.53 -7.57 3.57
C PRO A 62 -6.08 -8.53 2.50
N THR A 63 -6.53 -8.01 1.36
CA THR A 63 -7.16 -8.81 0.30
C THR A 63 -6.58 -8.48 -1.08
N SER A 64 -6.61 -9.49 -1.96
CA SER A 64 -6.32 -9.32 -3.38
C SER A 64 -7.54 -8.73 -4.10
N GLY A 65 -7.32 -7.91 -5.12
CA GLY A 65 -8.42 -7.26 -5.84
C GLY A 65 -8.03 -5.95 -6.50
N LYS A 66 -9.04 -5.27 -7.07
CA LYS A 66 -8.92 -3.95 -7.69
C LYS A 66 -9.23 -2.87 -6.66
N PHE A 67 -8.32 -1.92 -6.50
CA PHE A 67 -8.47 -0.82 -5.55
C PHE A 67 -8.13 0.53 -6.20
N THR A 68 -8.51 1.61 -5.52
CA THR A 68 -8.06 2.97 -5.85
C THR A 68 -7.03 3.41 -4.83
N LEU A 69 -5.82 3.69 -5.30
CA LEU A 69 -4.78 4.33 -4.51
C LEU A 69 -4.93 5.85 -4.65
N LYS A 70 -4.77 6.55 -3.54
CA LYS A 70 -4.79 8.00 -3.48
C LYS A 70 -3.51 8.54 -2.85
N VAL A 71 -3.08 9.69 -3.33
CA VAL A 71 -1.94 10.46 -2.84
C VAL A 71 -2.43 11.85 -2.46
N ARG A 72 -2.24 12.24 -1.19
CA ARG A 72 -2.63 13.59 -0.71
C ARG A 72 -1.47 14.56 -0.96
N TYR A 73 -1.63 15.43 -1.95
CA TYR A 73 -0.58 16.35 -2.39
C TYR A 73 -1.10 17.79 -2.47
N GLY A 74 -0.48 18.69 -1.71
CA GLY A 74 -0.98 20.06 -1.53
C GLY A 74 -2.36 20.08 -0.87
N SER A 75 -3.32 20.78 -1.47
CA SER A 75 -4.71 20.83 -1.02
C SER A 75 -5.61 19.78 -1.66
N GLY A 76 -5.06 18.90 -2.50
CA GLY A 76 -5.82 17.95 -3.31
C GLY A 76 -5.43 16.49 -3.09
N GLU A 77 -6.20 15.62 -3.74
CA GLU A 77 -5.94 14.18 -3.78
C GLU A 77 -5.83 13.73 -5.24
N LEU A 78 -4.80 12.95 -5.53
CA LEU A 78 -4.56 12.35 -6.84
C LEU A 78 -4.85 10.86 -6.74
N SER A 79 -5.58 10.30 -7.69
CA SER A 79 -5.98 8.89 -7.66
C SER A 79 -5.38 8.08 -8.80
N HIS A 80 -5.17 6.79 -8.57
CA HIS A 80 -4.79 5.83 -9.60
C HIS A 80 -5.34 4.44 -9.26
N LEU A 81 -5.77 3.71 -10.28
CA LEU A 81 -6.22 2.33 -10.14
C LEU A 81 -5.03 1.40 -9.86
N ILE A 82 -5.13 0.54 -8.86
CA ILE A 82 -4.12 -0.47 -8.54
C ILE A 82 -4.76 -1.85 -8.38
N TYR A 83 -3.93 -2.88 -8.48
CA TYR A 83 -4.31 -4.26 -8.26
C TYR A 83 -3.43 -4.86 -7.17
N SER A 84 -4.08 -5.45 -6.20
CA SER A 84 -3.50 -6.16 -5.07
C SER A 84 -3.50 -7.65 -5.39
N TYR A 85 -2.36 -8.31 -5.17
CA TYR A 85 -2.19 -9.75 -5.35
C TYR A 85 -1.46 -10.33 -4.14
N ASN A 86 -1.52 -11.65 -3.96
CA ASN A 86 -0.80 -12.33 -2.87
C ASN A 86 0.72 -12.08 -2.91
N ASN A 87 1.27 -11.73 -4.08
CA ASN A 87 2.67 -11.35 -4.24
C ASN A 87 2.84 -9.82 -4.19
N PRO A 88 3.94 -9.31 -3.63
CA PRO A 88 4.22 -7.88 -3.61
C PRO A 88 4.22 -7.25 -5.02
N VAL A 89 3.52 -6.12 -5.17
CA VAL A 89 3.41 -5.40 -6.45
C VAL A 89 4.02 -4.01 -6.32
N ARG A 90 4.84 -3.67 -7.32
CA ARG A 90 5.48 -2.36 -7.42
C ARG A 90 4.65 -1.36 -8.23
N TYR A 91 4.42 -0.20 -7.64
CA TYR A 91 3.79 0.96 -8.25
C TYR A 91 4.68 2.18 -8.04
N ASP A 92 5.48 2.55 -9.02
CA ASP A 92 6.21 3.82 -8.99
C ASP A 92 5.37 4.91 -9.65
N PHE A 93 5.36 6.09 -9.02
CA PHE A 93 4.59 7.24 -9.49
C PHE A 93 5.45 8.49 -9.61
N GLU A 94 5.11 9.30 -10.60
CA GLU A 94 5.60 10.65 -10.77
C GLU A 94 4.44 11.65 -10.68
N LEU A 95 4.63 12.69 -9.88
CA LEU A 95 3.77 13.87 -9.85
C LEU A 95 4.11 14.75 -11.06
N VAL A 96 3.18 14.81 -12.02
CA VAL A 96 3.37 15.60 -13.24
C VAL A 96 2.42 16.80 -13.20
N ASN A 97 2.95 18.00 -13.39
CA ASN A 97 2.12 19.19 -13.57
C ASN A 97 1.62 19.25 -15.02
N GLN A 98 0.31 19.19 -15.19
CA GLN A 98 -0.40 19.36 -16.45
C GLN A 98 -1.22 20.65 -16.36
N ALA A 99 -0.74 21.72 -17.00
CA ALA A 99 -1.44 23.00 -17.08
C ALA A 99 -1.92 23.56 -15.72
N GLY A 100 -1.09 23.41 -14.67
CA GLY A 100 -1.39 23.92 -13.32
C GLY A 100 -2.05 22.91 -12.38
N GLN A 101 -2.45 21.73 -12.87
CA GLN A 101 -2.97 20.64 -12.05
C GLN A 101 -1.95 19.50 -11.98
N TYR A 102 -1.77 18.91 -10.81
CA TYR A 102 -0.94 17.72 -10.67
C TYR A 102 -1.74 16.46 -11.03
N VAL A 103 -1.09 15.52 -11.69
CA VAL A 103 -1.61 14.17 -11.93
C VAL A 103 -0.62 13.12 -11.46
N LEU A 104 -1.13 11.96 -11.06
CA LEU A 104 -0.32 10.82 -10.68
C LEU A 104 -0.06 9.94 -11.91
N ARG A 105 1.16 9.95 -12.43
CA ARG A 105 1.56 9.14 -13.59
C ARG A 105 2.36 7.94 -13.14
N ARG A 106 1.97 6.74 -13.59
CA ARG A 106 2.78 5.53 -13.36
C ARG A 106 4.07 5.56 -14.19
N ARG A 107 5.17 5.15 -13.60
CA ARG A 107 6.50 5.00 -14.21
C ARG A 107 6.85 3.53 -14.43
#